data_AF-A0A4Q5SLE0-F1
#
_entry.id   AF-A0A4Q5SLE0-F1
#
_cell.length_a   1.000
_cell.length_b   1.000
_cell.length_c   1.000
_cell.angle_alpha   90.00
_cell.angle_beta   90.00
_cell.angle_gamma   90.00
#
_symmetry.space_group_name_H-M   'P 1'
#
loop_
_entity.id
_entity.type
_entity.pdbx_description
1 polymer ?
#
loop_
_entity_poly.entity_id
_entity_poly.type
_entity_poly.pdbx_seq_one_letter_code
_entity_poly.pdbx_strand_id
1 'polypeptide(L)'
;MSDTCNCCSGITSETPLSVYNRPGLNALAYRAGTHADFKKSLLAALTLSRQPALHGLTSRTDDDFTIALLDSWSVVADVLTFYQERIANESYLRTATERLSILELARLIDYELRPGVAASTYLSFKLDDLPGALTAGVITGSAGVGLPPVLIENGTKVQSVPGPNETPQTFETIENIYARAEWNALKPRLSQKQVPDAHSTRIVFKSLNNNIQAGDVIFINDAKNTAVRKILNVYQDLESQSTVVDLDIVSSFQEYKQPQPVVNGSLNDFKDKVTLDETIIRQVIKKTWKREDLSALLKIQGWVTADFILGVKKILETDAENEISSVYIFRKRVSVFGYNAAKQMVYDANRRPQKQSAWEEWTN
;
A
#
# COMPACT_ATOMS: atom_id res chain seq x y z
N MET A 1 -32.27 -12.95 61.61
CA MET A 1 -32.34 -11.79 62.54
C MET A 1 -31.56 -10.67 61.89
N SER A 2 -32.25 -9.56 61.67
CA SER A 2 -31.78 -8.34 61.03
C SER A 2 -30.87 -7.55 61.97
N ASP A 3 -29.57 -7.54 61.70
CA ASP A 3 -28.65 -6.58 62.33
C ASP A 3 -28.67 -5.26 61.56
N THR A 4 -29.76 -4.53 61.73
CA THR A 4 -29.82 -3.10 61.43
C THR A 4 -29.31 -2.34 62.65
N CYS A 5 -27.99 -2.22 62.77
CA CYS A 5 -27.43 -1.16 63.59
C CYS A 5 -26.16 -0.62 62.93
N ASN A 6 -26.25 0.63 62.49
CA ASN A 6 -25.14 1.47 61.99
C ASN A 6 -24.08 1.77 63.10
N CYS A 7 -23.99 0.95 64.15
CA CYS A 7 -23.09 1.12 65.30
C CYS A 7 -21.60 1.04 64.93
N CYS A 8 -21.27 0.56 63.72
CA CYS A 8 -19.91 0.46 63.22
C CYS A 8 -19.63 1.40 62.03
N SER A 9 -20.49 2.38 61.75
CA SER A 9 -20.21 3.38 60.71
C SER A 9 -19.08 4.33 61.18
N GLY A 10 -17.97 4.39 60.45
CA GLY A 10 -16.88 5.33 60.72
C GLY A 10 -15.81 4.87 61.72
N ILE A 11 -15.79 3.59 62.11
CA ILE A 11 -14.75 3.01 63.00
C ILE A 11 -13.68 2.20 62.25
N THR A 12 -13.84 2.03 60.94
CA THR A 12 -12.89 1.29 60.08
C THR A 12 -12.26 2.21 59.05
N SER A 13 -10.98 1.98 58.73
CA SER A 13 -10.31 2.67 57.62
C SER A 13 -10.95 2.26 56.29
N GLU A 14 -11.40 3.24 55.52
CA GLU A 14 -12.00 3.05 54.18
C GLU A 14 -10.93 3.12 53.07
N THR A 15 -9.80 3.77 53.33
CA THR A 15 -8.69 3.91 52.38
C THR A 15 -7.48 3.04 52.76
N PRO A 16 -6.70 2.54 51.77
CA PRO A 16 -6.91 2.70 50.33
C PRO A 16 -8.06 1.83 49.80
N LEU A 17 -8.84 2.36 48.86
CA LEU A 17 -9.84 1.62 48.12
C LEU A 17 -9.19 0.54 47.25
N SER A 18 -9.89 -0.57 47.08
CA SER A 18 -9.44 -1.65 46.19
C SER A 18 -9.50 -1.19 44.73
N VAL A 19 -8.37 -1.29 44.03
CA VAL A 19 -8.27 -0.96 42.61
C VAL A 19 -8.66 -2.18 41.78
N TYR A 20 -9.78 -2.08 41.05
CA TYR A 20 -10.21 -3.10 40.11
C TYR A 20 -10.74 -2.47 38.82
N ASN A 21 -10.19 -2.88 37.68
CA ASN A 21 -10.59 -2.42 36.35
C ASN A 21 -10.95 -3.62 35.48
N ARG A 22 -12.08 -3.53 34.78
CA ARG A 22 -12.44 -4.55 33.77
C ARG A 22 -11.52 -4.44 32.55
N PRO A 23 -11.19 -5.55 31.87
CA PRO A 23 -10.44 -5.49 30.62
C PRO A 23 -11.17 -4.64 29.56
N GLY A 24 -10.43 -3.89 28.74
CA GLY A 24 -10.98 -3.16 27.59
C GLY A 24 -11.56 -1.75 27.87
N LEU A 25 -11.44 -1.21 29.09
CA LEU A 25 -11.92 0.15 29.42
C LEU A 25 -11.02 1.26 28.88
N ASN A 26 -11.58 2.30 28.26
CA ASN A 26 -10.81 3.43 27.69
C ASN A 26 -10.14 4.34 28.73
N ALA A 27 -10.42 4.15 30.01
CA ALA A 27 -9.74 4.78 31.13
C ALA A 27 -9.66 3.80 32.31
N LEU A 28 -8.63 3.98 33.14
CA LEU A 28 -8.44 3.26 34.40
C LEU A 28 -8.94 4.11 35.56
N ALA A 29 -9.72 3.50 36.44
CA ALA A 29 -9.98 4.00 37.78
C ALA A 29 -8.82 3.53 38.68
N TYR A 30 -8.03 4.46 39.20
CA TYR A 30 -6.84 4.15 39.99
C TYR A 30 -6.73 5.00 41.27
N ARG A 31 -7.82 5.67 41.67
CA ARG A 31 -7.82 6.43 42.92
C ARG A 31 -7.86 5.53 44.14
N ALA A 32 -7.02 5.86 45.13
CA ALA A 32 -6.98 5.21 46.43
C ALA A 32 -8.09 5.69 47.39
N GLY A 33 -8.81 6.77 47.04
CA GLY A 33 -9.90 7.35 47.83
C GLY A 33 -10.25 8.75 47.34
N THR A 34 -11.32 9.31 47.87
CA THR A 34 -11.63 10.75 47.79
C THR A 34 -11.22 11.45 49.08
N HIS A 35 -11.19 12.79 49.10
CA HIS A 35 -11.00 13.56 50.33
C HIS A 35 -11.85 13.04 51.50
N ALA A 36 -13.13 12.78 51.28
CA ALA A 36 -14.05 12.32 52.32
C ALA A 36 -13.65 10.93 52.87
N ASP A 37 -13.22 10.02 52.02
CA ASP A 37 -12.80 8.67 52.41
C ASP A 37 -11.50 8.71 53.23
N PHE A 38 -10.56 9.57 52.84
CA PHE A 38 -9.32 9.81 53.59
C PHE A 38 -9.61 10.45 54.95
N LYS A 39 -10.46 11.48 55.01
CA LYS A 39 -10.83 12.15 56.27
C LYS A 39 -11.46 11.17 57.26
N LYS A 40 -12.42 10.35 56.80
CA LYS A 40 -13.04 9.31 57.62
C LYS A 40 -12.03 8.29 58.12
N SER A 41 -11.14 7.83 57.24
CA SER A 41 -10.10 6.83 57.58
C SER A 41 -9.14 7.36 58.63
N LEU A 42 -8.72 8.62 58.51
CA LEU A 42 -7.85 9.29 59.48
C LEU A 42 -8.56 9.53 60.82
N LEU A 43 -9.85 9.89 60.80
CA LEU A 43 -10.65 10.03 62.03
C LEU A 43 -10.85 8.69 62.74
N ALA A 44 -11.12 7.62 61.99
CA ALA A 44 -11.19 6.26 62.53
C ALA A 44 -9.85 5.85 63.16
N ALA A 45 -8.73 6.22 62.52
CA ALA A 45 -7.39 5.91 63.00
C ALA A 45 -7.10 6.45 64.41
N LEU A 46 -7.62 7.62 64.78
CA LEU A 46 -7.48 8.19 66.13
C LEU A 46 -8.01 7.27 67.24
N THR A 47 -8.96 6.39 66.91
CA THR A 47 -9.63 5.48 67.86
C THR A 47 -9.16 4.04 67.76
N LEU A 48 -8.21 3.72 66.87
CA LEU A 48 -7.71 2.37 66.71
C LEU A 48 -6.97 1.90 67.98
N SER A 49 -7.24 0.67 68.40
CA SER A 49 -6.57 0.06 69.57
C SER A 49 -5.05 -0.06 69.40
N ARG A 50 -4.56 -0.04 68.16
CA ARG A 50 -3.14 -0.09 67.82
C ARG A 50 -2.40 1.24 68.08
N GLN A 51 -3.12 2.34 68.30
CA GLN A 51 -2.54 3.67 68.53
C GLN A 51 -3.04 4.29 69.85
N PRO A 52 -2.75 3.66 71.01
CA PRO A 52 -3.28 4.11 72.30
C PRO A 52 -2.82 5.53 72.69
N ALA A 53 -1.66 5.97 72.19
CA ALA A 53 -1.15 7.32 72.41
C ALA A 53 -2.08 8.42 71.86
N LEU A 54 -2.95 8.09 70.88
CA LEU A 54 -3.86 9.04 70.25
C LEU A 54 -5.24 9.08 70.90
N HIS A 55 -5.54 8.18 71.85
CA HIS A 55 -6.86 8.09 72.49
C HIS A 55 -7.24 9.34 73.29
N GLY A 56 -6.25 10.15 73.69
CA GLY A 56 -6.49 11.45 74.32
C GLY A 56 -7.08 12.52 73.38
N LEU A 57 -7.08 12.30 72.07
CA LEU A 57 -7.60 13.22 71.06
C LEU A 57 -9.09 12.94 70.82
N THR A 58 -9.95 13.42 71.71
CA THR A 58 -11.39 13.11 71.73
C THR A 58 -12.26 14.10 70.97
N SER A 59 -11.75 15.29 70.64
CA SER A 59 -12.51 16.31 69.90
C SER A 59 -12.84 15.84 68.47
N ARG A 60 -14.05 16.17 68.00
CA ARG A 60 -14.55 15.85 66.64
C ARG A 60 -15.12 17.09 65.93
N THR A 61 -14.88 18.27 66.48
CA THR A 61 -15.28 19.55 65.88
C THR A 61 -14.27 19.96 64.81
N ASP A 62 -14.74 20.49 63.69
CA ASP A 62 -13.85 20.96 62.62
C ASP A 62 -12.95 22.14 63.07
N ASP A 63 -13.31 22.86 64.14
CA ASP A 63 -12.50 23.94 64.73
C ASP A 63 -11.30 23.44 65.56
N ASP A 64 -11.16 22.13 65.77
CA ASP A 64 -10.02 21.54 66.48
C ASP A 64 -8.81 21.42 65.55
N PHE A 65 -7.62 21.82 66.02
CA PHE A 65 -6.39 21.78 65.23
C PHE A 65 -6.07 20.39 64.69
N THR A 66 -6.33 19.33 65.46
CA THR A 66 -6.10 17.94 65.03
C THR A 66 -6.98 17.61 63.84
N ILE A 67 -8.27 17.98 63.90
CA ILE A 67 -9.23 17.69 62.85
C ILE A 67 -8.91 18.50 61.59
N ALA A 68 -8.55 19.78 61.75
CA ALA A 68 -8.07 20.63 60.66
C ALA A 68 -6.80 20.06 59.99
N LEU A 69 -5.87 19.51 60.78
CA LEU A 69 -4.66 18.86 60.26
C LEU A 69 -5.01 17.60 59.45
N LEU A 70 -5.90 16.74 59.96
CA LEU A 70 -6.36 15.55 59.23
C LEU A 70 -7.11 15.91 57.94
N ASP A 71 -7.92 16.97 57.98
CA ASP A 71 -8.63 17.50 56.81
C ASP A 71 -7.64 18.00 55.75
N SER A 72 -6.61 18.75 56.17
CA SER A 72 -5.54 19.22 55.27
C SER A 72 -4.78 18.07 54.62
N TRP A 73 -4.52 17.00 55.36
CA TRP A 73 -3.82 15.82 54.84
C TRP A 73 -4.69 14.97 53.91
N SER A 74 -6.01 15.00 54.13
CA SER A 74 -6.98 14.39 53.23
C SER A 74 -7.00 15.09 51.87
N VAL A 75 -6.83 16.42 51.83
CA VAL A 75 -6.71 17.19 50.56
C VAL A 75 -5.44 16.78 49.82
N VAL A 76 -4.31 16.68 50.53
CA VAL A 76 -3.04 16.24 49.93
C VAL A 76 -3.17 14.83 49.34
N ALA A 77 -3.78 13.90 50.07
CA ALA A 77 -4.01 12.54 49.59
C ALA A 77 -4.90 12.49 48.34
N ASP A 78 -5.97 13.30 48.28
CA ASP A 78 -6.87 13.39 47.12
C ASP A 78 -6.14 13.93 45.88
N VAL A 79 -5.32 14.97 46.04
CA VAL A 79 -4.52 15.53 44.94
C VAL A 79 -3.49 14.51 44.43
N LEU A 80 -2.78 13.83 45.33
CA LEU A 80 -1.79 12.82 44.94
C LEU A 80 -2.44 11.67 44.20
N THR A 81 -3.58 11.18 44.68
CA THR A 81 -4.25 10.06 44.02
C THR A 81 -4.86 10.44 42.67
N PHE A 82 -5.27 11.70 42.50
CA PHE A 82 -5.66 12.26 41.20
C PHE A 82 -4.50 12.20 40.19
N TYR A 83 -3.31 12.66 40.57
CA TYR A 83 -2.13 12.58 39.70
C TYR A 83 -1.72 11.14 39.42
N GLN A 84 -1.80 10.26 40.42
CA GLN A 84 -1.48 8.85 40.25
C GLN A 84 -2.40 8.17 39.22
N GLU A 85 -3.69 8.50 39.22
CA GLU A 85 -4.63 8.02 38.21
C GLU A 85 -4.28 8.52 36.81
N ARG A 86 -3.88 9.79 36.66
CA ARG A 86 -3.43 10.32 35.36
C ARG A 86 -2.18 9.58 34.86
N ILE A 87 -1.18 9.39 35.73
CA ILE A 87 0.06 8.66 35.39
C ILE A 87 -0.26 7.21 34.98
N ALA A 88 -1.16 6.54 35.71
CA ALA A 88 -1.58 5.19 35.39
C ALA A 88 -2.25 5.12 34.01
N ASN A 89 -3.11 6.09 33.67
CA ASN A 89 -3.73 6.14 32.34
C ASN A 89 -2.71 6.37 31.22
N GLU A 90 -1.68 7.20 31.44
CA GLU A 90 -0.62 7.44 30.45
C GLU A 90 0.36 6.26 30.29
N SER A 91 0.35 5.29 31.21
CA SER A 91 1.27 4.13 31.20
C SER A 91 0.82 2.99 30.27
N TYR A 92 -0.37 3.06 29.67
CA TYR A 92 -0.87 2.04 28.75
C TYR A 92 -1.32 2.64 27.42
N LEU A 93 -0.92 2.00 26.32
CA LEU A 93 -1.15 2.51 24.96
C LEU A 93 -2.63 2.81 24.66
N ARG A 94 -3.54 2.04 25.24
CA ARG A 94 -4.99 2.15 24.98
C ARG A 94 -5.66 3.26 25.78
N THR A 95 -5.04 3.73 26.87
CA THR A 95 -5.60 4.74 27.77
C THR A 95 -4.81 6.05 27.76
N ALA A 96 -3.59 6.03 27.24
CA ALA A 96 -2.76 7.22 27.10
C ALA A 96 -3.42 8.24 26.16
N THR A 97 -3.39 9.51 26.57
CA THR A 97 -3.95 10.62 25.81
C THR A 97 -2.88 11.56 25.28
N GLU A 98 -1.75 11.64 25.97
CA GLU A 98 -0.64 12.49 25.56
C GLU A 98 0.17 11.83 24.43
N ARG A 99 0.45 12.61 23.38
CA ARG A 99 1.23 12.13 22.23
C ARG A 99 2.62 11.63 22.65
N LEU A 100 3.23 12.28 23.64
CA LEU A 100 4.55 11.89 24.15
C LEU A 100 4.51 10.49 24.79
N SER A 101 3.52 10.21 25.64
CA SER A 101 3.35 8.89 26.26
C SER A 101 3.19 7.79 25.22
N ILE A 102 2.37 8.02 24.19
CA ILE A 102 2.17 7.06 23.09
C ILE A 102 3.48 6.81 22.34
N LEU A 103 4.27 7.86 22.07
CA LEU A 103 5.57 7.74 21.41
C LEU A 103 6.55 6.89 22.23
N GLU A 104 6.70 7.19 23.52
CA GLU A 104 7.64 6.43 24.37
C GLU A 104 7.18 4.98 24.58
N LEU A 105 5.87 4.73 24.72
CA LEU A 105 5.32 3.38 24.79
C LEU A 105 5.52 2.60 23.49
N ALA A 106 5.38 3.25 22.33
CA ALA A 106 5.64 2.65 21.03
C ALA A 106 7.14 2.29 20.85
N ARG A 107 8.05 3.11 21.36
CA ARG A 107 9.50 2.83 21.31
C ARG A 107 9.90 1.58 22.09
N LEU A 108 9.15 1.19 23.12
CA LEU A 108 9.41 -0.06 23.86
C LEU A 108 9.26 -1.32 22.99
N ILE A 109 8.55 -1.25 21.87
CA ILE A 109 8.40 -2.33 20.89
C ILE A 109 9.16 -2.05 19.59
N ASP A 110 10.19 -1.20 19.65
CA ASP A 110 11.00 -0.74 18.52
C ASP A 110 10.18 -0.08 17.40
N TYR A 111 9.03 0.52 17.74
CA TYR A 111 8.20 1.27 16.79
C TYR A 111 8.36 2.78 16.99
N GLU A 112 8.83 3.48 15.97
CA GLU A 112 8.85 4.95 15.92
C GLU A 112 7.67 5.44 15.05
N LEU A 113 6.82 6.30 15.61
CA LEU A 113 5.76 6.93 14.81
C LEU A 113 6.39 7.80 13.73
N ARG A 114 5.83 7.73 12.51
CA ARG A 114 6.33 8.54 11.39
C ARG A 114 6.26 10.03 11.73
N PRO A 115 7.37 10.77 11.57
CA PRO A 115 7.34 12.22 11.71
C PRO A 115 6.50 12.85 10.59
N GLY A 116 6.22 14.14 10.70
CA GLY A 116 5.72 14.90 9.56
C GLY A 116 6.75 14.83 8.43
N VAL A 117 6.34 14.31 7.27
CA VAL A 117 7.19 14.20 6.08
C VAL A 117 6.86 15.31 5.10
N ALA A 118 7.88 15.83 4.42
CA ALA A 118 7.67 16.81 3.34
C ALA A 118 6.94 16.16 2.16
N ALA A 119 6.13 16.94 1.45
CA ALA A 119 5.54 16.50 0.19
C ALA A 119 6.64 16.31 -0.86
N SER A 120 6.51 15.29 -1.70
CA SER A 120 7.41 15.02 -2.82
C SER A 120 6.63 14.88 -4.12
N THR A 121 7.24 15.30 -5.23
CA THR A 121 6.67 15.18 -6.58
C THR A 121 7.78 15.09 -7.62
N TYR A 122 7.44 14.64 -8.82
CA TYR A 122 8.36 14.62 -9.96
C TYR A 122 8.25 15.92 -10.75
N LEU A 123 9.40 16.52 -11.08
CA LEU A 123 9.50 17.69 -11.95
C LEU A 123 10.08 17.29 -13.30
N SER A 124 9.55 17.87 -14.37
CA SER A 124 10.08 17.71 -15.73
C SER A 124 10.64 19.04 -16.22
N PHE A 125 11.94 19.09 -16.47
CA PHE A 125 12.60 20.26 -17.06
C PHE A 125 12.64 20.11 -18.58
N LYS A 126 12.08 21.09 -19.29
CA LYS A 126 12.22 21.20 -20.73
C LYS A 126 13.23 22.29 -21.03
N LEU A 127 14.31 21.95 -21.72
CA LEU A 127 15.37 22.90 -22.06
C LEU A 127 15.13 23.51 -23.44
N ASP A 128 15.44 24.79 -23.61
CA ASP A 128 15.42 25.40 -24.95
C ASP A 128 16.70 25.05 -25.72
N ASP A 129 16.55 24.76 -27.02
CA ASP A 129 17.64 24.47 -27.95
C ASP A 129 18.02 25.74 -28.73
N LEU A 130 18.43 26.78 -28.00
CA LEU A 130 18.85 28.04 -28.60
C LEU A 130 20.37 28.04 -28.80
N PRO A 131 20.86 28.18 -30.05
CA PRO A 131 22.28 28.35 -30.31
C PRO A 131 22.75 29.68 -29.69
N GLY A 132 23.44 29.62 -28.54
CA GLY A 132 24.01 30.79 -27.88
C GLY A 132 23.76 30.91 -26.37
N ALA A 133 22.97 30.02 -25.76
CA ALA A 133 22.70 30.05 -24.31
C ALA A 133 23.91 29.70 -23.42
N LEU A 134 25.04 29.30 -24.01
CA LEU A 134 26.32 29.13 -23.33
C LEU A 134 27.16 30.40 -23.56
N THR A 135 27.09 31.33 -22.63
CA THR A 135 28.01 32.47 -22.60
C THR A 135 29.45 31.98 -22.43
N ALA A 136 30.25 32.22 -23.47
CA ALA A 136 31.71 32.36 -23.46
C ALA A 136 32.53 31.24 -22.79
N GLY A 137 32.88 30.21 -23.57
CA GLY A 137 33.94 29.28 -23.18
C GLY A 137 34.02 28.03 -24.06
N VAL A 138 34.56 28.19 -25.27
CA VAL A 138 35.12 27.10 -26.10
C VAL A 138 34.17 25.96 -26.45
N ILE A 139 33.52 26.03 -27.61
CA ILE A 139 33.47 24.86 -28.52
C ILE A 139 33.42 25.31 -29.98
N THR A 140 34.58 25.30 -30.64
CA THR A 140 34.67 25.15 -32.09
C THR A 140 34.35 23.70 -32.42
N GLY A 141 33.08 23.42 -32.76
CA GLY A 141 32.61 22.07 -33.06
C GLY A 141 31.54 22.12 -34.15
N SER A 142 31.87 21.50 -35.28
CA SER A 142 31.02 21.26 -36.45
C SER A 142 29.61 20.79 -36.13
N ALA A 143 28.64 21.26 -36.94
CA ALA A 143 27.24 20.82 -36.95
C ALA A 143 27.13 19.29 -36.87
N GLY A 144 26.74 18.77 -35.70
CA GLY A 144 26.64 17.33 -35.45
C GLY A 144 27.00 16.89 -34.02
N VAL A 145 27.66 17.73 -33.22
CA VAL A 145 27.90 17.47 -31.79
C VAL A 145 26.81 18.20 -30.98
N GLY A 146 25.93 17.46 -30.32
CA GLY A 146 24.87 18.03 -29.49
C GLY A 146 25.42 18.96 -28.40
N LEU A 147 24.60 19.92 -27.96
CA LEU A 147 24.96 20.84 -26.88
C LEU A 147 25.42 20.06 -25.63
N PRO A 148 26.41 20.56 -24.87
CA PRO A 148 26.83 19.93 -23.63
C PRO A 148 25.65 19.87 -22.63
N PRO A 149 25.64 18.87 -21.73
CA PRO A 149 24.59 18.77 -20.72
C PRO A 149 24.59 19.99 -19.81
N VAL A 150 23.39 20.48 -19.47
CA VAL A 150 23.18 21.56 -18.51
C VAL A 150 22.99 20.94 -17.13
N LEU A 151 23.74 21.42 -16.15
CA LEU A 151 23.60 21.01 -14.75
C LEU A 151 22.48 21.81 -14.08
N ILE A 152 21.49 21.11 -13.54
CA ILE A 152 20.51 21.65 -12.59
C ILE A 152 20.96 21.20 -11.21
N GLU A 153 21.35 22.15 -10.38
CA GLU A 153 21.91 21.85 -9.06
C GLU A 153 20.85 21.31 -8.09
N ASN A 154 21.29 20.49 -7.14
CA ASN A 154 20.52 20.15 -5.95
C ASN A 154 20.10 21.44 -5.20
N GLY A 155 18.86 21.50 -4.71
CA GLY A 155 18.30 22.69 -4.08
C GLY A 155 17.72 23.72 -5.07
N THR A 156 17.58 23.37 -6.35
CA THR A 156 16.90 24.24 -7.33
C THR A 156 15.43 24.39 -6.93
N LYS A 157 15.01 25.62 -6.63
CA LYS A 157 13.68 25.91 -6.08
C LYS A 157 12.65 26.13 -7.18
N VAL A 158 11.47 25.55 -6.99
CA VAL A 158 10.27 25.81 -7.81
C VAL A 158 9.08 26.08 -6.89
N GLN A 159 8.07 26.79 -7.39
CA GLN A 159 6.84 27.08 -6.66
C GLN A 159 5.65 26.37 -7.29
N SER A 160 4.76 25.86 -6.45
CA SER A 160 3.48 25.34 -6.92
C SER A 160 2.58 26.47 -7.41
N VAL A 161 1.70 26.15 -8.36
CA VAL A 161 0.59 27.03 -8.73
C VAL A 161 -0.53 26.78 -7.71
N PRO A 162 -0.89 27.75 -6.86
CA PRO A 162 -1.91 27.55 -5.84
C PRO A 162 -3.32 27.48 -6.45
N GLY A 163 -4.22 26.72 -5.82
CA GLY A 163 -5.66 26.82 -6.07
C GLY A 163 -6.28 28.09 -5.47
N PRO A 164 -7.59 28.32 -5.65
CA PRO A 164 -8.30 29.43 -5.01
C PRO A 164 -8.17 29.37 -3.48
N ASN A 165 -7.72 30.46 -2.87
CA ASN A 165 -7.44 30.59 -1.42
C ASN A 165 -6.26 29.77 -0.88
N GLU A 166 -5.39 29.24 -1.74
CA GLU A 166 -4.16 28.57 -1.32
C GLU A 166 -2.94 29.49 -1.45
N THR A 167 -1.90 29.21 -0.68
CA THR A 167 -0.60 29.87 -0.80
C THR A 167 0.38 29.01 -1.61
N PRO A 168 1.22 29.60 -2.49
CA PRO A 168 2.25 28.87 -3.20
C PRO A 168 3.18 28.14 -2.23
N GLN A 169 3.43 26.85 -2.49
CA GLN A 169 4.39 26.04 -1.74
C GLN A 169 5.70 25.97 -2.50
N THR A 170 6.83 26.10 -1.79
CA THR A 170 8.15 25.99 -2.40
C THR A 170 8.64 24.54 -2.31
N PHE A 171 9.06 24.00 -3.45
CA PHE A 171 9.75 22.72 -3.56
C PHE A 171 11.19 22.96 -4.00
N GLU A 172 12.05 21.98 -3.75
CA GLU A 172 13.43 21.98 -4.23
C GLU A 172 13.83 20.61 -4.78
N THR A 173 14.76 20.60 -5.74
CA THR A 173 15.39 19.35 -6.19
C THR A 173 16.21 18.75 -5.05
N ILE A 174 16.25 17.42 -4.96
CA ILE A 174 16.98 16.68 -3.91
C ILE A 174 18.35 16.14 -4.39
N GLU A 175 18.62 16.26 -5.69
CA GLU A 175 19.83 15.78 -6.34
C GLU A 175 20.19 16.63 -7.57
N ASN A 176 21.43 16.47 -8.03
CA ASN A 176 21.91 17.11 -9.25
C ASN A 176 21.34 16.41 -10.50
N ILE A 177 20.84 17.18 -11.46
CA ILE A 177 20.26 16.65 -12.70
C ILE A 177 21.07 17.16 -13.89
N TYR A 178 21.63 16.25 -14.69
CA TYR A 178 22.27 16.58 -15.97
C TYR A 178 21.23 16.54 -17.08
N ALA A 179 20.70 17.69 -17.47
CA ALA A 179 19.67 17.79 -18.49
C ALA A 179 20.27 18.05 -19.88
N ARG A 180 19.65 17.51 -20.94
CA ARG A 180 20.05 17.75 -22.33
C ARG A 180 18.84 18.15 -23.17
N ALA A 181 19.01 19.12 -24.06
CA ALA A 181 17.92 19.57 -24.94
C ALA A 181 17.40 18.44 -25.84
N GLU A 182 18.30 17.57 -26.33
CA GLU A 182 17.94 16.36 -27.10
C GLU A 182 17.02 15.40 -26.33
N TRP A 183 17.04 15.42 -24.99
CA TRP A 183 16.17 14.56 -24.16
C TRP A 183 14.73 15.05 -24.09
N ASN A 184 14.44 16.28 -24.53
CA ASN A 184 13.05 16.72 -24.71
C ASN A 184 12.28 15.86 -25.72
N ALA A 185 13.00 15.18 -26.63
CA ALA A 185 12.41 14.25 -27.60
C ALA A 185 12.02 12.91 -26.96
N LEU A 186 12.54 12.58 -25.77
CA LEU A 186 12.15 11.39 -25.03
C LEU A 186 10.71 11.56 -24.55
N LYS A 187 9.84 10.66 -25.00
CA LYS A 187 8.46 10.60 -24.54
C LYS A 187 8.31 9.45 -23.53
N PRO A 188 7.54 9.62 -22.45
CA PRO A 188 7.26 8.52 -21.55
C PRO A 188 6.58 7.40 -22.33
N ARG A 189 6.96 6.16 -22.03
CA ARG A 189 6.30 4.99 -22.59
C ARG A 189 4.94 4.82 -21.90
N LEU A 190 3.88 5.25 -22.58
CA LEU A 190 2.51 5.21 -22.03
C LEU A 190 1.88 3.81 -22.02
N SER A 191 2.44 2.84 -22.75
CA SER A 191 1.90 1.49 -22.83
C SER A 191 2.99 0.42 -22.79
N GLN A 192 2.64 -0.71 -22.17
CA GLN A 192 3.44 -1.93 -22.21
C GLN A 192 2.62 -3.07 -22.83
N LYS A 193 3.31 -4.04 -23.43
CA LYS A 193 2.69 -5.27 -23.90
C LYS A 193 2.20 -6.03 -22.65
N GLN A 194 0.90 -6.29 -22.57
CA GLN A 194 0.36 -7.21 -21.57
C GLN A 194 0.64 -8.65 -21.98
N VAL A 195 0.84 -9.52 -20.99
CA VAL A 195 0.91 -10.98 -21.21
C VAL A 195 -0.12 -11.62 -20.30
N PRO A 196 -1.38 -11.76 -20.75
CA PRO A 196 -2.41 -12.42 -19.96
C PRO A 196 -2.04 -13.86 -19.63
N ASP A 197 -2.32 -14.29 -18.42
CA ASP A 197 -2.11 -15.65 -17.93
C ASP A 197 -3.35 -16.13 -17.16
N ALA A 198 -3.35 -17.40 -16.74
CA ALA A 198 -4.45 -17.99 -15.99
C ALA A 198 -4.82 -17.21 -14.69
N HIS A 199 -3.87 -16.45 -14.13
CA HIS A 199 -3.99 -15.70 -12.87
C HIS A 199 -4.29 -14.21 -13.07
N SER A 200 -4.35 -13.75 -14.31
CA SER A 200 -4.59 -12.34 -14.61
C SER A 200 -5.94 -11.91 -14.05
N THR A 201 -5.94 -10.84 -13.26
CA THR A 201 -7.15 -10.29 -12.63
C THR A 201 -7.79 -9.21 -13.51
N ARG A 202 -7.00 -8.58 -14.40
CA ARG A 202 -7.43 -7.52 -15.30
C ARG A 202 -6.80 -7.70 -16.67
N ILE A 203 -7.59 -7.49 -17.73
CA ILE A 203 -7.12 -7.57 -19.14
C ILE A 203 -7.62 -6.33 -19.89
N VAL A 204 -6.77 -5.80 -20.79
CA VAL A 204 -7.09 -4.63 -21.61
C VAL A 204 -7.24 -5.05 -23.07
N PHE A 205 -8.35 -4.73 -23.70
CA PHE A 205 -8.57 -4.98 -25.12
C PHE A 205 -8.42 -3.69 -25.91
N LYS A 206 -7.58 -3.71 -26.95
CA LYS A 206 -7.47 -2.60 -27.89
C LYS A 206 -8.77 -2.51 -28.69
N SER A 207 -9.38 -1.32 -28.76
CA SER A 207 -10.72 -1.03 -29.32
C SER A 207 -11.85 -0.96 -28.29
N LEU A 208 -12.79 -0.06 -28.54
CA LEU A 208 -14.08 0.08 -27.87
C LEU A 208 -15.19 -0.75 -28.55
N ASN A 209 -15.00 -1.12 -29.82
CA ASN A 209 -15.99 -1.84 -30.63
C ASN A 209 -15.85 -3.36 -30.50
N ASN A 210 -15.68 -3.86 -29.28
CA ASN A 210 -15.54 -5.28 -29.00
C ASN A 210 -16.81 -5.93 -28.42
N ASN A 211 -17.85 -5.14 -28.09
CA ASN A 211 -19.11 -5.64 -27.51
C ASN A 211 -18.91 -6.56 -26.28
N ILE A 212 -17.87 -6.33 -25.48
CA ILE A 212 -17.60 -7.10 -24.25
C ILE A 212 -18.52 -6.60 -23.14
N GLN A 213 -19.18 -7.52 -22.44
CA GLN A 213 -20.14 -7.18 -21.39
C GLN A 213 -19.79 -7.84 -20.05
N ALA A 214 -20.23 -7.22 -18.96
CA ALA A 214 -20.20 -7.84 -17.64
C ALA A 214 -20.99 -9.16 -17.67
N GLY A 215 -20.36 -10.24 -17.17
CA GLY A 215 -20.92 -11.58 -17.18
C GLY A 215 -20.57 -12.44 -18.40
N ASP A 216 -19.87 -11.89 -19.40
CA ASP A 216 -19.26 -12.68 -20.47
C ASP A 216 -18.22 -13.64 -19.90
N VAL A 217 -18.01 -14.78 -20.59
CA VAL A 217 -17.01 -15.77 -20.21
C VAL A 217 -15.84 -15.67 -21.16
N ILE A 218 -14.64 -15.61 -20.61
CA ILE A 218 -13.39 -15.58 -21.35
C ILE A 218 -12.58 -16.86 -21.12
N PHE A 219 -11.80 -17.23 -22.13
CA PHE A 219 -10.82 -18.31 -22.08
C PHE A 219 -9.43 -17.73 -22.32
N ILE A 220 -8.52 -17.98 -21.37
CA ILE A 220 -7.13 -17.54 -21.43
C ILE A 220 -6.27 -18.78 -21.65
N ASN A 221 -5.34 -18.71 -22.61
CA ASN A 221 -4.36 -19.75 -22.89
C ASN A 221 -2.96 -19.14 -22.94
N ASP A 222 -2.10 -19.47 -21.98
CA ASP A 222 -0.75 -18.91 -21.80
C ASP A 222 0.38 -19.87 -22.19
N ALA A 223 0.08 -20.82 -23.10
CA ALA A 223 0.93 -21.93 -23.55
C ALA A 223 1.26 -22.98 -22.47
N LYS A 224 1.23 -22.64 -21.18
CA LYS A 224 1.46 -23.58 -20.06
C LYS A 224 0.16 -24.03 -19.40
N ASN A 225 -0.76 -23.11 -19.24
CA ASN A 225 -2.02 -23.26 -18.53
C ASN A 225 -3.17 -22.70 -19.36
N THR A 226 -4.36 -23.15 -19.01
CA THR A 226 -5.60 -22.60 -19.53
C THR A 226 -6.54 -22.24 -18.38
N ALA A 227 -7.30 -21.17 -18.55
CA ALA A 227 -8.27 -20.72 -17.55
C ALA A 227 -9.55 -20.23 -18.22
N VAL A 228 -10.69 -20.58 -17.64
CA VAL A 228 -12.00 -20.03 -17.99
C VAL A 228 -12.42 -19.10 -16.86
N ARG A 229 -12.68 -17.82 -17.18
CA ARG A 229 -13.00 -16.77 -16.20
C ARG A 229 -14.25 -16.02 -16.63
N LYS A 230 -15.02 -15.54 -15.65
CA LYS A 230 -16.17 -14.68 -15.90
C LYS A 230 -15.75 -13.22 -15.74
N ILE A 231 -16.22 -12.38 -16.63
CA ILE A 231 -16.02 -10.94 -16.55
C ILE A 231 -16.95 -10.39 -15.47
N LEU A 232 -16.39 -9.65 -14.51
CA LEU A 232 -17.15 -8.99 -13.46
C LEU A 232 -17.52 -7.58 -13.87
N ASN A 233 -16.52 -6.78 -14.28
CA ASN A 233 -16.72 -5.39 -14.68
C ASN A 233 -16.06 -5.11 -16.03
N VAL A 234 -16.63 -4.14 -16.75
CA VAL A 234 -16.11 -3.63 -18.03
C VAL A 234 -16.08 -2.11 -17.97
N TYR A 235 -14.94 -1.52 -18.29
CA TYR A 235 -14.72 -0.08 -18.35
C TYR A 235 -14.25 0.31 -19.74
N GLN A 236 -14.71 1.44 -20.24
CA GLN A 236 -14.25 2.02 -21.49
C GLN A 236 -13.31 3.18 -21.19
N ASP A 237 -12.07 3.06 -21.68
CA ASP A 237 -11.10 4.14 -21.65
C ASP A 237 -11.11 4.86 -23.01
N LEU A 238 -11.73 6.05 -23.02
CA LEU A 238 -11.89 6.87 -24.21
C LEU A 238 -10.59 7.52 -24.67
N GLU A 239 -9.65 7.77 -23.74
CA GLU A 239 -8.38 8.41 -24.06
C GLU A 239 -7.45 7.43 -24.77
N SER A 240 -7.36 6.19 -24.26
CA SER A 240 -6.56 5.13 -24.89
C SER A 240 -7.31 4.32 -25.96
N GLN A 241 -8.60 4.59 -26.17
CA GLN A 241 -9.48 3.82 -27.08
C GLN A 241 -9.44 2.32 -26.78
N SER A 242 -9.51 1.97 -25.49
CA SER A 242 -9.38 0.59 -25.00
C SER A 242 -10.51 0.20 -24.05
N THR A 243 -10.75 -1.11 -23.93
CA THR A 243 -11.73 -1.67 -23.00
C THR A 243 -11.01 -2.44 -21.92
N VAL A 244 -11.20 -2.04 -20.67
CA VAL A 244 -10.60 -2.68 -19.49
C VAL A 244 -11.62 -3.63 -18.87
N VAL A 245 -11.18 -4.83 -18.56
CA VAL A 245 -12.04 -5.91 -18.08
C VAL A 245 -11.47 -6.46 -16.77
N ASP A 246 -12.32 -6.53 -15.75
CA ASP A 246 -11.99 -7.10 -14.44
C ASP A 246 -12.55 -8.52 -14.32
N LEU A 247 -11.71 -9.42 -13.82
CA LEU A 247 -11.98 -10.85 -13.66
C LEU A 247 -12.11 -11.26 -12.18
N ASP A 248 -11.73 -10.37 -11.26
CA ASP A 248 -11.83 -10.54 -9.80
C ASP A 248 -12.34 -9.28 -9.10
N ILE A 249 -12.85 -9.44 -7.88
CA ILE A 249 -13.35 -8.34 -7.03
C ILE A 249 -12.24 -7.32 -6.76
N VAL A 250 -11.02 -7.82 -6.55
CA VAL A 250 -9.82 -7.00 -6.41
C VAL A 250 -8.99 -7.21 -7.68
N SER A 251 -9.01 -6.19 -8.55
CA SER A 251 -8.34 -6.23 -9.84
C SER A 251 -7.29 -5.12 -9.92
N SER A 252 -6.08 -5.47 -10.33
CA SER A 252 -4.98 -4.53 -10.59
C SER A 252 -4.37 -4.76 -11.98
N PHE A 253 -3.72 -3.73 -12.52
CA PHE A 253 -2.88 -3.90 -13.71
C PHE A 253 -1.63 -4.71 -13.37
N GLN A 254 -1.08 -5.43 -14.35
CA GLN A 254 0.24 -6.03 -14.20
C GLN A 254 1.26 -4.94 -13.88
N GLU A 255 2.04 -5.16 -12.81
CA GLU A 255 3.09 -4.23 -12.42
C GLU A 255 4.08 -4.00 -13.57
N TYR A 256 4.48 -2.74 -13.76
CA TYR A 256 5.55 -2.43 -14.68
C TYR A 256 6.85 -3.06 -14.18
N LYS A 257 7.39 -3.99 -14.97
CA LYS A 257 8.74 -4.53 -14.75
C LYS A 257 9.69 -3.80 -15.66
N GLN A 258 10.58 -3.00 -15.08
CA GLN A 258 11.64 -2.36 -15.85
C GLN A 258 12.42 -3.44 -16.61
N PRO A 259 12.57 -3.31 -17.94
CA PRO A 259 13.40 -4.22 -18.70
C PRO A 259 14.80 -4.23 -18.08
N GLN A 260 15.32 -5.42 -17.78
CA GLN A 260 16.69 -5.55 -17.27
C GLN A 260 17.65 -4.93 -18.30
N PRO A 261 18.64 -4.12 -17.85
CA PRO A 261 19.62 -3.54 -18.76
C PRO A 261 20.28 -4.65 -19.56
N VAL A 262 20.13 -4.59 -20.87
CA VAL A 262 20.72 -5.59 -21.75
C VAL A 262 22.23 -5.35 -21.77
N VAL A 263 22.99 -6.36 -21.33
CA VAL A 263 24.47 -6.30 -21.20
C VAL A 263 25.09 -5.84 -22.52
N ASN A 264 26.06 -4.92 -22.45
CA ASN A 264 26.77 -4.46 -23.65
C ASN A 264 27.55 -5.62 -24.28
N GLY A 265 27.43 -5.78 -25.59
CA GLY A 265 28.23 -6.69 -26.39
C GLY A 265 29.67 -6.20 -26.52
N SER A 266 30.58 -7.14 -26.64
CA SER A 266 32.00 -6.90 -26.87
C SER A 266 32.49 -7.74 -28.04
N LEU A 267 33.47 -7.21 -28.78
CA LEU A 267 34.19 -7.98 -29.80
C LEU A 267 34.83 -9.26 -29.21
N ASN A 268 35.15 -9.25 -27.92
CA ASN A 268 35.75 -10.38 -27.21
C ASN A 268 34.76 -11.50 -26.85
N ASP A 269 33.47 -11.30 -27.11
CA ASP A 269 32.44 -12.32 -26.85
C ASP A 269 32.56 -13.52 -27.82
N PHE A 270 33.17 -13.31 -28.98
CA PHE A 270 33.36 -14.32 -30.03
C PHE A 270 34.84 -14.31 -30.46
N LYS A 271 35.70 -14.97 -29.68
CA LYS A 271 37.17 -14.98 -29.92
C LYS A 271 37.56 -15.84 -31.12
N ASP A 272 36.95 -17.01 -31.24
CA ASP A 272 37.20 -17.94 -32.34
C ASP A 272 36.27 -17.65 -33.52
N LYS A 273 36.66 -18.10 -34.73
CA LYS A 273 35.76 -18.02 -35.89
C LYS A 273 34.62 -19.01 -35.72
N VAL A 274 33.41 -18.49 -35.54
CA VAL A 274 32.19 -19.29 -35.40
C VAL A 274 31.34 -19.14 -36.66
N THR A 275 30.65 -20.19 -37.07
CA THR A 275 29.68 -20.12 -38.18
C THR A 275 28.39 -19.44 -37.72
N LEU A 276 27.78 -18.63 -38.59
CA LEU A 276 26.52 -17.98 -38.28
C LEU A 276 25.38 -19.00 -38.24
N ASP A 277 24.77 -19.20 -37.08
CA ASP A 277 23.57 -20.02 -36.88
C ASP A 277 22.54 -19.31 -35.99
N GLU A 278 21.38 -19.93 -35.78
CA GLU A 278 20.30 -19.36 -34.97
C GLU A 278 20.72 -19.14 -33.50
N THR A 279 21.58 -20.00 -32.95
CA THR A 279 22.02 -19.90 -31.55
C THR A 279 22.93 -18.69 -31.35
N ILE A 280 23.83 -18.44 -32.30
CA ILE A 280 24.75 -17.30 -32.29
C ILE A 280 23.97 -16.01 -32.48
N ILE A 281 23.01 -15.97 -33.42
CA ILE A 281 22.15 -14.79 -33.58
C ILE A 281 21.40 -14.50 -32.28
N ARG A 282 20.85 -15.52 -31.61
CA ARG A 282 20.19 -15.37 -30.30
C ARG A 282 21.12 -14.85 -29.21
N GLN A 283 22.41 -15.20 -29.24
CA GLN A 283 23.40 -14.64 -28.31
C GLN A 283 23.71 -13.17 -28.60
N VAL A 284 23.79 -12.79 -29.88
CA VAL A 284 24.07 -11.41 -30.29
C VAL A 284 22.90 -10.48 -29.95
N ILE A 285 21.65 -10.87 -30.24
CA ILE A 285 20.46 -10.03 -29.97
C ILE A 285 20.15 -9.87 -28.47
N LYS A 286 20.67 -10.77 -27.61
CA LYS A 286 20.58 -10.66 -26.14
C LYS A 286 21.51 -9.59 -25.56
N LYS A 287 22.25 -8.86 -26.38
CA LYS A 287 23.23 -7.84 -25.98
C LYS A 287 22.95 -6.51 -26.69
N THR A 288 23.33 -5.40 -26.04
CA THR A 288 23.29 -4.07 -26.68
C THR A 288 24.62 -3.80 -27.37
N TRP A 289 24.60 -3.38 -28.63
CA TRP A 289 25.84 -3.15 -29.39
C TRP A 289 25.96 -1.70 -29.85
N LYS A 290 27.18 -1.16 -29.79
CA LYS A 290 27.54 0.00 -30.61
C LYS A 290 27.56 -0.42 -32.07
N ARG A 291 27.14 0.47 -32.97
CA ARG A 291 27.04 0.18 -34.40
C ARG A 291 28.40 -0.22 -34.97
N GLU A 292 29.45 0.48 -34.55
CA GLU A 292 30.81 0.28 -35.00
C GLU A 292 31.31 -1.11 -34.59
N ASP A 293 31.09 -1.49 -33.33
CA ASP A 293 31.50 -2.78 -32.78
C ASP A 293 30.76 -3.95 -33.43
N LEU A 294 29.44 -3.85 -33.63
CA LEU A 294 28.67 -4.91 -34.31
C LEU A 294 29.13 -5.08 -35.77
N SER A 295 29.40 -3.98 -36.46
CA SER A 295 29.90 -4.02 -37.83
C SER A 295 31.29 -4.65 -37.93
N ALA A 296 32.15 -4.39 -36.94
CA ALA A 296 33.48 -4.99 -36.85
C ALA A 296 33.37 -6.49 -36.52
N LEU A 297 32.48 -6.88 -35.60
CA LEU A 297 32.20 -8.28 -35.26
C LEU A 297 31.83 -9.10 -36.50
N LEU A 298 30.85 -8.62 -37.28
CA LEU A 298 30.39 -9.28 -38.50
C LEU A 298 31.54 -9.51 -39.50
N LYS A 299 32.41 -8.51 -39.67
CA LYS A 299 33.58 -8.61 -40.56
C LYS A 299 34.65 -9.57 -40.05
N ILE A 300 35.00 -9.51 -38.76
CA ILE A 300 36.00 -10.38 -38.14
C ILE A 300 35.58 -11.85 -38.24
N GLN A 301 34.30 -12.11 -37.97
CA GLN A 301 33.72 -13.45 -38.02
C GLN A 301 33.41 -13.93 -39.45
N GLY A 302 33.44 -13.04 -40.44
CA GLY A 302 33.11 -13.36 -41.83
C GLY A 302 31.62 -13.64 -42.06
N TRP A 303 30.75 -13.11 -41.20
CA TRP A 303 29.30 -13.24 -41.33
C TRP A 303 28.76 -12.25 -42.35
N VAL A 304 28.03 -12.76 -43.34
CA VAL A 304 27.37 -11.91 -44.34
C VAL A 304 26.25 -11.13 -43.66
N THR A 305 26.29 -9.80 -43.77
CA THR A 305 25.34 -8.90 -43.11
C THR A 305 23.89 -9.19 -43.49
N ALA A 306 23.63 -9.53 -44.77
CA ALA A 306 22.29 -9.85 -45.24
C ALA A 306 21.72 -11.10 -44.55
N ASP A 307 22.54 -12.16 -44.42
CA ASP A 307 22.15 -13.41 -43.77
C ASP A 307 21.90 -13.20 -42.28
N PHE A 308 22.74 -12.38 -41.62
CA PHE A 308 22.53 -11.99 -40.23
C PHE A 308 21.19 -11.24 -40.05
N ILE A 309 20.90 -10.24 -40.88
CA ILE A 309 19.63 -9.49 -40.81
C ILE A 309 18.43 -10.41 -41.05
N LEU A 310 18.50 -11.29 -42.04
CA LEU A 310 17.43 -12.25 -42.33
C LEU A 310 17.22 -13.21 -41.16
N GLY A 311 18.29 -13.73 -40.57
CA GLY A 311 18.22 -14.61 -39.41
C GLY A 311 17.64 -13.91 -38.17
N VAL A 312 18.02 -12.65 -37.91
CA VAL A 312 17.43 -11.83 -36.85
C VAL A 312 15.93 -11.65 -37.09
N LYS A 313 15.53 -11.29 -38.32
CA LYS A 313 14.10 -11.12 -38.66
C LYS A 313 13.30 -12.40 -38.42
N LYS A 314 13.82 -13.55 -38.87
CA LYS A 314 13.20 -14.86 -38.65
C LYS A 314 13.02 -15.19 -37.17
N ILE A 315 14.04 -14.94 -36.35
CA ILE A 315 13.96 -15.17 -34.89
C ILE A 315 12.90 -14.26 -34.26
N LEU A 316 12.88 -12.98 -34.62
CA LEU A 316 11.89 -12.04 -34.08
C LEU A 316 10.45 -12.41 -34.46
N GLU A 317 10.23 -12.89 -35.67
CA GLU A 317 8.92 -13.39 -36.12
C GLU A 317 8.52 -14.68 -35.35
N THR A 318 9.46 -15.61 -35.17
CA THR A 318 9.22 -16.88 -34.46
C THR A 318 8.95 -16.68 -32.97
N ASP A 319 9.70 -15.79 -32.31
CA ASP A 319 9.50 -15.48 -30.89
C ASP A 319 8.20 -14.70 -30.67
N ALA A 320 7.81 -13.85 -31.64
CA ALA A 320 6.53 -13.15 -31.60
C ALA A 320 5.32 -14.09 -31.65
N GLU A 321 5.39 -15.21 -32.37
CA GLU A 321 4.32 -16.21 -32.45
C GLU A 321 4.24 -17.11 -31.22
N ASN A 322 5.38 -17.46 -30.60
CA ASN A 322 5.43 -18.38 -29.45
C ASN A 322 5.09 -17.74 -28.10
N GLU A 323 5.16 -16.41 -27.97
CA GLU A 323 4.84 -15.69 -26.72
C GLU A 323 3.36 -15.26 -26.59
N ILE A 324 2.51 -15.54 -27.58
CA ILE A 324 1.14 -15.00 -27.58
C ILE A 324 0.26 -15.83 -26.65
N SER A 325 0.15 -15.38 -25.40
CA SER A 325 -1.03 -15.64 -24.61
C SER A 325 -2.27 -15.19 -25.38
N SER A 326 -3.17 -16.14 -25.64
CA SER A 326 -4.37 -15.91 -26.42
C SER A 326 -5.57 -15.83 -25.49
N VAL A 327 -6.41 -14.82 -25.72
CA VAL A 327 -7.64 -14.61 -24.96
C VAL A 327 -8.81 -14.67 -25.92
N TYR A 328 -9.72 -15.59 -25.65
CA TYR A 328 -10.94 -15.79 -26.42
C TYR A 328 -12.15 -15.43 -25.58
N ILE A 329 -13.22 -14.96 -26.22
CA ILE A 329 -14.48 -14.61 -25.56
C ILE A 329 -15.56 -15.51 -26.11
N PHE A 330 -16.27 -16.22 -25.23
CA PHE A 330 -17.37 -17.09 -25.63
C PHE A 330 -18.60 -16.25 -25.95
N ARG A 331 -18.87 -16.03 -27.24
CA ARG A 331 -20.01 -15.24 -27.72
C ARG A 331 -21.31 -16.03 -27.86
N LYS A 332 -21.23 -17.34 -27.87
CA LYS A 332 -22.40 -18.23 -27.98
C LYS A 332 -22.42 -19.14 -26.76
N ARG A 333 -23.58 -19.19 -26.09
CA ARG A 333 -23.85 -20.19 -25.06
C ARG A 333 -24.63 -21.32 -25.71
N VAL A 334 -24.12 -22.54 -25.56
CA VAL A 334 -24.86 -23.75 -25.93
C VAL A 334 -25.31 -24.38 -24.62
N SER A 335 -26.61 -24.35 -24.35
CA SER A 335 -27.17 -25.12 -23.23
C SER A 335 -27.14 -26.60 -23.57
N VAL A 336 -26.72 -27.45 -22.63
CA VAL A 336 -26.65 -28.92 -22.80
C VAL A 336 -28.02 -29.49 -23.19
N PHE A 337 -29.09 -28.82 -22.76
CA PHE A 337 -30.42 -29.05 -23.28
C PHE A 337 -30.83 -27.83 -24.11
N GLY A 338 -31.01 -28.03 -25.42
CA GLY A 338 -31.60 -27.02 -26.29
C GLY A 338 -33.10 -26.83 -25.98
N TYR A 339 -33.81 -26.08 -26.82
CA TYR A 339 -35.26 -25.86 -26.74
C TYR A 339 -36.11 -27.16 -26.58
N ASN A 340 -35.56 -28.33 -26.92
CA ASN A 340 -36.19 -29.64 -26.75
C ASN A 340 -35.80 -30.38 -25.45
N ALA A 341 -35.35 -29.67 -24.42
CA ALA A 341 -35.09 -30.24 -23.10
C ALA A 341 -36.32 -31.01 -22.58
N ALA A 342 -36.13 -32.24 -22.10
CA ALA A 342 -37.20 -32.90 -21.36
C ALA A 342 -37.45 -32.12 -20.06
N LYS A 343 -38.70 -31.76 -19.80
CA LYS A 343 -39.12 -31.05 -18.58
C LYS A 343 -38.65 -31.79 -17.32
N GLN A 344 -38.42 -31.07 -16.23
CA GLN A 344 -38.02 -31.63 -14.94
C GLN A 344 -39.14 -32.51 -14.37
N MET A 345 -38.82 -33.78 -14.08
CA MET A 345 -39.76 -34.74 -13.52
C MET A 345 -40.17 -34.32 -12.09
N VAL A 346 -41.45 -34.00 -11.92
CA VAL A 346 -42.04 -33.63 -10.62
C VAL A 346 -42.51 -34.90 -9.91
N TYR A 347 -42.30 -34.96 -8.60
CA TYR A 347 -42.68 -36.11 -7.76
C TYR A 347 -43.90 -35.76 -6.89
N ASP A 348 -44.77 -36.74 -6.62
CA ASP A 348 -45.84 -36.59 -5.63
C ASP A 348 -45.33 -36.68 -4.18
N ALA A 349 -46.23 -36.48 -3.21
CA ALA A 349 -45.89 -36.56 -1.78
C ALA A 349 -45.33 -37.94 -1.35
N ASN A 350 -45.52 -38.99 -2.16
CA ASN A 350 -45.01 -40.33 -1.94
C ASN A 350 -43.74 -40.63 -2.76
N ARG A 351 -43.10 -39.60 -3.34
CA ARG A 351 -41.91 -39.68 -4.20
C ARG A 351 -42.11 -40.52 -5.47
N ARG A 352 -43.33 -40.64 -5.97
CA ARG A 352 -43.60 -41.26 -7.27
C ARG A 352 -43.55 -40.20 -8.36
N PRO A 353 -42.95 -40.49 -9.53
CA PRO A 353 -42.90 -39.53 -10.62
C PRO A 353 -44.31 -39.26 -11.14
N GLN A 354 -44.68 -37.98 -11.21
CA GLN A 354 -45.95 -37.55 -11.78
C GLN A 354 -45.94 -37.71 -13.31
N LYS A 355 -47.14 -37.66 -13.91
CA LYS A 355 -47.31 -37.74 -15.36
C LYS A 355 -46.52 -36.63 -16.06
N GLN A 356 -46.07 -36.90 -17.28
CA GLN A 356 -45.25 -35.98 -18.09
C GLN A 356 -45.89 -34.59 -18.28
N SER A 357 -47.22 -34.49 -18.24
CA SER A 357 -47.95 -33.22 -18.31
C SER A 357 -47.74 -32.29 -17.10
N ALA A 358 -47.31 -32.85 -15.96
CA ALA A 358 -47.07 -32.14 -14.70
C ALA A 358 -45.58 -31.84 -14.48
N TRP A 359 -44.71 -32.16 -15.44
CA TRP A 359 -43.30 -31.85 -15.34
C TRP A 359 -43.08 -30.35 -15.57
N GLU A 360 -42.17 -29.76 -14.79
CA GLU A 360 -41.90 -28.32 -14.78
C GLU A 360 -40.74 -27.97 -15.71
N GLU A 361 -40.68 -26.72 -16.17
CA GLU A 361 -39.51 -26.24 -16.92
C GLU A 361 -38.29 -26.15 -16.00
N TRP A 362 -37.10 -26.43 -16.53
CA TRP A 362 -35.86 -26.22 -15.80
C TRP A 362 -35.71 -24.72 -15.47
N THR A 363 -35.67 -24.36 -14.19
CA THR A 363 -35.43 -22.99 -13.74
C THR A 363 -33.92 -22.71 -13.72
N ASN A 364 -33.49 -21.62 -14.38
CA ASN A 364 -32.08 -21.15 -14.42
C ASN A 364 -31.61 -20.53 -13.11
#